data_AF-V4ALM9-F1
#
_entry.id   AF-V4ALM9-F1
#
_cell.length_a   1.000
_cell.length_b   1.000
_cell.length_c   1.000
_cell.angle_alpha   90.00
_cell.angle_beta   90.00
_cell.angle_gamma   90.00
#
_symmetry.space_group_name_H-M   'P 1'
#
loop_
_entity.id
_entity.type
_entity.pdbx_description
1 polymer ?
#
loop_
_entity_poly.entity_id
_entity_poly.type
_entity_poly.pdbx_seq_one_letter_code
_entity_poly.pdbx_strand_id
1 'polypeptide(L)'
;MSLFAIILILSLFVISYADIHLQNPRGSGNRLDENGRERRNRQRLFNSQANDRQGYNVGSLYYLQGSTLQVEWTNQHSCNGPNSNCDIILQYMCDDKIRDGSLQRETIPDRNTKCENDNCNTDIKYSMHEDYDYYTNCRLRHRNMGLFTGDLNFGRRNRAISTRLDMNGRRYGYECNEEREYYPYWHPTPWKDIAVLTDRTDKCDYYAQNSENVKGRGYCKISETLIKEQDGKIVIPNNEEDCEKFRFPENNPDGEKGEWVQAPSHGIEAPVCQQAEYSRDNHNGNGVDGKTMRYNWTIPEFQHEKCILRIRYNVTSDDFDGWETTSENNAVAGKFDEGARVPVYENLGWESRCDAFDRSYYMKNLPQVQVFEGLPDLKLQLAIRTNQFGRVFQDRSFSFAIRPRPADVPAAAKIHNLNVRGKRGNIVQTYPSTEYDFVPNDLVLNVNDYYHVQWTGSNSNNNGNAGQGQAGSDRSNLVFLHEQVYPEGSGYSGPGIKVGQYGMNYPMNATELNGIFDMQTLQSLAFNMPNQLGGEMSLLDDAGTYFDLGPIKAPQSVGVYHYMCTRNNAFTNRDQKGRIFVTDKDEAPARRNLEPAASEEEKKEIRQLLELLQNRS
;
A
#
# COMPACT_ATOMS: atom_id res chain seq x y z
N MET A 1 -29.73 11.39 31.94
CA MET A 1 -29.58 10.42 30.84
C MET A 1 -28.76 9.25 31.33
N SER A 2 -29.30 8.03 31.24
CA SER A 2 -28.69 6.82 31.79
C SER A 2 -27.35 6.51 31.12
N LEU A 3 -26.36 6.05 31.90
CA LEU A 3 -25.04 5.58 31.46
C LEU A 3 -25.13 4.55 30.31
N PHE A 4 -26.26 3.83 30.22
CA PHE A 4 -26.57 2.90 29.13
C PHE A 4 -26.80 3.58 27.77
N ALA A 5 -27.36 4.79 27.74
CA ALA A 5 -27.58 5.53 26.49
C ALA A 5 -26.27 6.12 25.94
N ILE A 6 -25.30 6.44 26.80
CA ILE A 6 -23.98 6.93 26.40
C ILE A 6 -23.14 5.79 25.81
N ILE A 7 -23.24 4.58 26.36
CA ILE A 7 -22.55 3.38 25.83
C ILE A 7 -23.17 2.93 24.49
N LEU A 8 -24.49 3.07 24.32
CA LEU A 8 -25.17 2.70 23.06
C LEU A 8 -24.92 3.71 21.91
N ILE A 9 -24.69 4.99 22.22
CA ILE A 9 -24.34 6.01 21.21
C ILE A 9 -22.85 5.92 20.82
N LEU A 10 -21.97 5.47 21.74
CA LEU A 10 -20.56 5.20 21.42
C LEU A 10 -20.36 3.88 20.64
N SER A 11 -21.30 2.93 20.68
CA SER A 11 -21.22 1.68 19.92
C SER A 11 -21.78 1.74 18.49
N LEU A 12 -22.43 2.85 18.10
CA LEU A 12 -22.99 3.03 16.76
C LEU A 12 -22.03 3.69 15.74
N PHE A 13 -20.82 4.02 16.15
CA PHE A 13 -19.75 4.45 15.23
C PHE A 13 -18.67 3.36 15.10
N VAL A 14 -19.07 2.18 14.62
CA VAL A 14 -18.10 1.34 13.87
C VAL A 14 -18.00 1.95 12.48
N ILE A 15 -17.40 3.14 12.42
CA ILE A 15 -16.90 3.68 11.16
C ILE A 15 -15.67 2.83 10.85
N SER A 16 -15.90 1.78 10.08
CA SER A 16 -14.85 0.93 9.56
C SER A 16 -14.12 1.71 8.48
N TYR A 17 -12.95 2.25 8.75
CA TYR A 17 -12.06 2.66 7.67
C TYR A 17 -10.62 2.31 8.02
N ALA A 18 -9.87 2.01 6.98
CA ALA A 18 -8.44 1.88 7.03
C ALA A 18 -7.89 2.60 5.81
N ASP A 19 -6.80 3.32 6.04
CA ASP A 19 -6.50 4.47 5.22
C ASP A 19 -5.75 4.10 3.92
N ILE A 20 -5.07 2.94 3.88
CA ILE A 20 -4.59 2.31 2.64
C ILE A 20 -4.60 0.78 2.68
N HIS A 21 -4.99 0.15 1.57
CA HIS A 21 -4.98 -1.30 1.37
C HIS A 21 -4.43 -1.68 0.01
N LEU A 22 -3.39 -2.51 0.00
CA LEU A 22 -2.84 -3.06 -1.22
C LEU A 22 -3.71 -4.24 -1.70
N GLN A 23 -4.23 -4.16 -2.91
CA GLN A 23 -5.16 -5.13 -3.51
C GLN A 23 -4.43 -6.10 -4.45
N ASN A 24 -3.51 -5.59 -5.27
CA ASN A 24 -2.63 -6.38 -6.13
C ASN A 24 -1.22 -5.79 -6.14
N PRO A 25 -0.14 -6.57 -5.93
CA PRO A 25 -0.17 -7.92 -5.36
C PRO A 25 -0.90 -7.92 -4.01
N ARG A 26 -1.44 -9.07 -3.58
CA ARG A 26 -2.26 -9.14 -2.35
C ARG A 26 -1.52 -8.56 -1.13
N GLY A 27 -2.11 -7.54 -0.50
CA GLY A 27 -1.65 -6.96 0.75
C GLY A 27 -1.82 -7.92 1.93
N SER A 28 -0.75 -8.09 2.70
CA SER A 28 -0.76 -8.93 3.90
C SER A 28 -1.50 -8.26 5.04
N GLY A 29 -1.37 -6.95 5.24
CA GLY A 29 -2.01 -6.25 6.33
C GLY A 29 -1.68 -6.75 7.74
N ASN A 30 -0.51 -7.39 7.91
CA ASN A 30 -0.09 -8.20 9.06
C ASN A 30 -0.86 -9.53 9.25
N ARG A 31 -1.74 -9.95 8.33
CA ARG A 31 -2.36 -11.28 8.33
C ARG A 31 -1.42 -12.35 7.79
N LEU A 32 -1.67 -13.59 8.20
CA LEU A 32 -1.05 -14.80 7.68
C LEU A 32 -2.14 -15.76 7.16
N ASP A 33 -2.58 -16.70 7.98
CA ASP A 33 -3.65 -17.67 7.69
C ASP A 33 -4.64 -17.66 8.86
N GLU A 34 -5.39 -16.58 9.02
CA GLU A 34 -6.40 -16.45 10.06
C GLU A 34 -7.81 -16.71 9.55
N ASN A 35 -8.48 -17.71 10.15
CA ASN A 35 -9.91 -17.98 9.90
C ASN A 35 -10.85 -16.81 10.30
N GLY A 36 -10.36 -15.85 11.08
CA GLY A 36 -11.13 -14.68 11.50
C GLY A 36 -11.16 -13.58 10.43
N ARG A 37 -12.08 -12.62 10.56
CA ARG A 37 -12.10 -11.40 9.74
C ARG A 37 -11.08 -10.34 10.19
N GLU A 38 -10.59 -10.45 11.43
CA GLU A 38 -9.51 -9.63 11.97
C GLU A 38 -8.15 -10.34 11.85
N ARG A 39 -7.08 -9.59 11.58
CA ARG A 39 -5.71 -10.05 11.78
C ARG A 39 -5.54 -10.37 13.27
N ARG A 40 -4.78 -11.42 13.60
CA ARG A 40 -4.60 -11.78 15.03
C ARG A 40 -3.62 -10.88 15.76
N ASN A 41 -2.65 -10.31 15.05
CA ASN A 41 -1.63 -9.47 15.64
C ASN A 41 -1.25 -8.30 14.72
N ARG A 42 -1.62 -7.08 15.12
CA ARG A 42 -1.27 -5.84 14.41
C ARG A 42 0.21 -5.47 14.42
N GLN A 43 1.03 -6.13 15.24
CA GLN A 43 2.47 -5.87 15.39
C GLN A 43 3.33 -6.97 14.74
N ARG A 44 2.74 -7.85 13.93
CA ARG A 44 3.45 -9.03 13.40
C ARG A 44 4.65 -8.64 12.54
N LEU A 45 4.46 -7.77 11.55
CA LEU A 45 5.47 -7.39 10.56
C LEU A 45 5.76 -5.89 10.53
N PHE A 46 4.73 -5.04 10.49
CA PHE A 46 4.88 -3.59 10.28
C PHE A 46 3.71 -2.81 10.87
N ASN A 47 3.87 -1.51 11.06
CA ASN A 47 2.78 -0.66 11.52
C ASN A 47 1.94 -0.17 10.34
N SER A 48 0.81 -0.81 10.08
CA SER A 48 -0.05 -0.41 8.97
C SER A 48 -0.76 0.92 9.22
N GLN A 49 -0.92 1.33 10.49
CA GLN A 49 -1.80 2.41 10.96
C GLN A 49 -3.29 2.25 10.59
N ALA A 50 -3.63 1.18 9.89
CA ALA A 50 -4.97 0.80 9.49
C ALA A 50 -5.61 -0.20 10.49
N ASN A 51 -6.92 -0.39 10.33
CA ASN A 51 -7.76 -1.27 11.15
C ASN A 51 -7.37 -2.76 11.10
N ASP A 52 -7.96 -3.54 12.00
CA ASP A 52 -7.62 -4.96 12.15
C ASP A 52 -8.24 -5.86 11.07
N ARG A 53 -9.12 -5.36 10.19
CA ARG A 53 -9.81 -6.14 9.14
C ARG A 53 -9.05 -6.21 7.81
N GLN A 54 -7.98 -5.44 7.65
CA GLN A 54 -7.19 -5.41 6.43
C GLN A 54 -6.46 -6.73 6.14
N GLY A 55 -6.05 -6.91 4.90
CA GLY A 55 -5.20 -8.00 4.44
C GLY A 55 -5.95 -9.23 3.89
N TYR A 56 -5.24 -10.01 3.08
CA TYR A 56 -5.66 -11.32 2.60
C TYR A 56 -4.98 -12.44 3.39
N ASN A 57 -5.41 -13.68 3.17
CA ASN A 57 -4.63 -14.83 3.62
C ASN A 57 -3.41 -15.02 2.71
N VAL A 58 -2.35 -15.60 3.27
CA VAL A 58 -1.04 -15.75 2.63
C VAL A 58 -1.14 -16.52 1.32
N GLY A 59 -0.37 -16.06 0.35
CA GLY A 59 -0.21 -16.71 -0.94
C GLY A 59 0.93 -16.05 -1.70
N SER A 60 1.99 -16.82 -1.95
CA SER A 60 3.15 -16.35 -2.71
C SER A 60 2.93 -16.52 -4.21
N LEU A 61 3.39 -15.53 -4.96
CA LEU A 61 3.39 -15.51 -6.43
C LEU A 61 4.84 -15.36 -6.91
N TYR A 62 5.07 -15.47 -8.22
CA TYR A 62 6.31 -14.99 -8.82
C TYR A 62 6.03 -14.10 -10.01
N TYR A 63 6.91 -13.16 -10.31
CA TYR A 63 6.79 -12.32 -11.48
C TYR A 63 7.98 -12.50 -12.41
N LEU A 64 7.71 -12.47 -13.71
CA LEU A 64 8.75 -12.59 -14.72
C LEU A 64 9.47 -11.25 -14.91
N GLN A 65 10.79 -11.30 -15.09
CA GLN A 65 11.61 -10.15 -15.45
C GLN A 65 11.01 -9.41 -16.67
N GLY A 66 10.90 -8.08 -16.55
CA GLY A 66 10.33 -7.22 -17.59
C GLY A 66 8.82 -7.33 -17.77
N SER A 67 8.12 -8.17 -17.00
CA SER A 67 6.65 -8.20 -17.02
C SER A 67 6.06 -6.96 -16.36
N THR A 68 4.85 -6.57 -16.77
CA THR A 68 4.12 -5.44 -16.18
C THR A 68 3.12 -5.95 -15.14
N LEU A 69 3.28 -5.54 -13.89
CA LEU A 69 2.36 -5.80 -12.79
C LEU A 69 1.51 -4.57 -12.53
N GLN A 70 0.18 -4.70 -12.66
CA GLN A 70 -0.74 -3.63 -12.27
C GLN A 70 -0.89 -3.64 -10.74
N VAL A 71 -0.12 -2.78 -10.07
CA VAL A 71 -0.28 -2.53 -8.65
C VAL A 71 -1.60 -1.82 -8.43
N GLU A 72 -2.43 -2.31 -7.51
CA GLU A 72 -3.72 -1.71 -7.18
C GLU A 72 -3.89 -1.52 -5.67
N TRP A 73 -4.54 -0.44 -5.28
CA TRP A 73 -4.84 -0.16 -3.88
C TRP A 73 -6.13 0.63 -3.72
N THR A 74 -6.64 0.64 -2.50
CA THR A 74 -7.71 1.54 -2.07
C THR A 74 -7.19 2.42 -0.95
N ASN A 75 -7.52 3.71 -0.95
CA ASN A 75 -7.17 4.65 0.12
C ASN A 75 -8.42 5.39 0.62
N GLN A 76 -8.50 5.68 1.92
CA GLN A 76 -9.69 6.32 2.49
C GLN A 76 -9.72 7.82 2.20
N HIS A 77 -8.62 8.50 2.43
CA HIS A 77 -8.50 9.95 2.24
C HIS A 77 -8.29 10.29 0.76
N SER A 78 -8.55 11.54 0.40
CA SER A 78 -8.37 12.01 -0.97
C SER A 78 -6.91 12.10 -1.34
N CYS A 79 -6.68 12.12 -2.64
CA CYS A 79 -5.38 12.33 -3.26
C CYS A 79 -5.70 13.10 -4.53
N ASN A 80 -4.92 14.14 -4.82
CA ASN A 80 -5.17 15.12 -5.88
C ASN A 80 -6.58 15.73 -5.76
N GLY A 81 -7.05 15.92 -4.53
CA GLY A 81 -8.36 16.46 -4.18
C GLY A 81 -8.22 17.68 -3.27
N PRO A 82 -9.29 18.48 -3.09
CA PRO A 82 -9.22 19.76 -2.38
C PRO A 82 -9.07 19.65 -0.85
N ASN A 83 -9.11 18.44 -0.29
CA ASN A 83 -9.22 18.23 1.15
C ASN A 83 -7.92 17.78 1.81
N SER A 84 -6.93 17.33 1.04
CA SER A 84 -5.67 16.80 1.57
C SER A 84 -4.57 16.78 0.53
N ASN A 85 -3.34 17.08 0.94
CA ASN A 85 -2.14 16.76 0.17
C ASN A 85 -1.75 15.31 0.41
N CYS A 86 -1.45 14.58 -0.66
CA CYS A 86 -0.96 13.21 -0.59
C CYS A 86 0.39 12.98 -1.28
N ASP A 87 1.11 11.98 -0.75
CA ASP A 87 2.14 11.23 -1.48
C ASP A 87 1.87 9.73 -1.34
N ILE A 88 1.79 9.03 -2.46
CA ILE A 88 1.76 7.56 -2.53
C ILE A 88 3.13 7.10 -3.02
N ILE A 89 3.85 6.37 -2.17
CA ILE A 89 5.20 5.88 -2.47
C ILE A 89 5.15 4.36 -2.61
N LEU A 90 5.55 3.88 -3.80
CA LEU A 90 5.68 2.45 -4.11
C LEU A 90 7.14 2.04 -4.02
N GLN A 91 7.42 0.98 -3.28
CA GLN A 91 8.77 0.48 -3.03
C GLN A 91 8.80 -1.04 -3.01
N TYR A 92 9.98 -1.61 -3.23
CA TYR A 92 10.21 -3.03 -3.04
C TYR A 92 11.52 -3.30 -2.30
N MET A 93 11.62 -4.49 -1.72
CA MET A 93 12.83 -4.99 -1.10
C MET A 93 12.98 -6.47 -1.48
N CYS A 94 14.21 -6.92 -1.69
CA CYS A 94 14.54 -8.32 -1.91
C CYS A 94 15.75 -8.68 -1.04
N ASP A 95 15.62 -9.75 -0.26
CA ASP A 95 16.66 -10.27 0.65
C ASP A 95 16.34 -11.72 1.04
N ASP A 96 17.36 -12.56 1.17
CA ASP A 96 17.20 -13.99 1.47
C ASP A 96 16.52 -14.27 2.82
N LYS A 97 16.54 -13.31 3.74
CA LYS A 97 15.95 -13.44 5.07
C LYS A 97 14.45 -13.10 5.10
N ILE A 98 13.91 -12.46 4.05
CA ILE A 98 12.49 -12.12 3.93
C ILE A 98 11.62 -13.39 4.01
N ARG A 99 10.53 -13.31 4.79
CA ARG A 99 9.58 -14.41 4.95
C ARG A 99 8.27 -13.96 5.59
N ASP A 100 7.19 -14.62 5.18
CA ASP A 100 5.86 -14.45 5.77
C ASP A 100 5.68 -15.24 7.08
N GLY A 101 6.60 -16.15 7.42
CA GLY A 101 6.55 -17.01 8.61
C GLY A 101 5.71 -18.29 8.42
N SER A 102 6.02 -19.35 9.17
CA SER A 102 5.46 -20.69 8.90
C SER A 102 4.12 -20.97 9.59
N LEU A 103 3.93 -20.54 10.85
CA LEU A 103 2.70 -20.78 11.63
C LEU A 103 2.46 -19.76 12.76
N GLN A 104 3.51 -19.05 13.19
CA GLN A 104 3.45 -18.15 14.32
C GLN A 104 2.85 -16.81 13.92
N ARG A 105 1.87 -16.36 14.69
CA ARG A 105 1.18 -15.08 14.47
C ARG A 105 1.64 -14.00 15.44
N GLU A 106 2.59 -14.34 16.31
CA GLU A 106 3.23 -13.42 17.25
C GLU A 106 4.30 -12.59 16.58
N THR A 107 4.62 -11.45 17.19
CA THR A 107 5.73 -10.60 16.77
C THR A 107 7.04 -11.31 17.06
N ILE A 108 7.96 -11.30 16.09
CA ILE A 108 9.33 -11.83 16.26
C ILE A 108 9.97 -11.26 17.53
N PRO A 109 10.73 -12.02 18.34
CA PRO A 109 11.34 -11.51 19.58
C PRO A 109 12.24 -10.29 19.36
N ASP A 110 12.48 -9.49 20.41
CA ASP A 110 13.34 -8.30 20.35
C ASP A 110 14.80 -8.57 20.72
N ARG A 111 15.10 -9.82 21.07
CA ARG A 111 16.42 -10.29 21.47
C ARG A 111 16.67 -11.64 20.85
N ASN A 112 17.85 -11.78 20.27
CA ASN A 112 18.34 -13.01 19.67
C ASN A 112 18.22 -14.24 20.59
N THR A 113 18.49 -14.08 21.90
CA THR A 113 18.39 -15.17 22.90
C THR A 113 16.99 -15.74 23.14
N LYS A 114 15.95 -15.16 22.52
CA LYS A 114 14.57 -15.66 22.56
C LYS A 114 14.13 -16.35 21.27
N CYS A 115 15.02 -16.41 20.29
CA CYS A 115 14.82 -17.08 19.02
C CYS A 115 15.59 -18.40 18.99
N GLU A 116 15.21 -19.28 18.06
CA GLU A 116 15.93 -20.53 17.86
C GLU A 116 17.43 -20.28 17.57
N ASN A 117 18.30 -21.07 18.22
CA ASN A 117 19.76 -20.97 18.12
C ASN A 117 20.33 -19.58 18.41
N ASP A 118 19.68 -18.82 19.30
CA ASP A 118 20.04 -17.44 19.64
C ASP A 118 20.15 -16.53 18.41
N ASN A 119 19.32 -16.76 17.37
CA ASN A 119 19.39 -16.00 16.12
C ASN A 119 18.00 -15.80 15.48
N CYS A 120 17.46 -14.60 15.63
CA CYS A 120 16.16 -14.26 15.06
C CYS A 120 16.18 -14.12 13.53
N ASN A 121 17.34 -13.87 12.90
CA ASN A 121 17.42 -13.79 11.45
C ASN A 121 17.15 -15.14 10.77
N THR A 122 17.44 -16.25 11.46
CA THR A 122 17.29 -17.62 10.95
C THR A 122 16.07 -18.36 11.49
N ASP A 123 15.40 -17.84 12.52
CA ASP A 123 14.19 -18.43 13.09
C ASP A 123 12.99 -18.24 12.15
N ILE A 124 12.77 -19.23 11.27
CA ILE A 124 11.74 -19.22 10.22
C ILE A 124 10.31 -19.30 10.76
N LYS A 125 10.13 -19.59 12.05
CA LYS A 125 8.83 -19.61 12.70
C LYS A 125 8.16 -18.24 12.60
N TYR A 126 8.95 -17.18 12.76
CA TYR A 126 8.49 -15.81 12.72
C TYR A 126 8.63 -15.21 11.34
N SER A 127 7.70 -14.32 11.04
CA SER A 127 7.68 -13.48 9.87
C SER A 127 8.68 -12.35 10.01
N MET A 128 9.35 -12.00 8.92
CA MET A 128 10.41 -11.00 8.94
C MET A 128 10.53 -10.37 7.55
N HIS A 129 10.30 -9.07 7.46
CA HIS A 129 10.49 -8.31 6.21
C HIS A 129 11.85 -7.60 6.28
N GLU A 130 12.08 -6.78 7.28
CA GLU A 130 13.39 -6.24 7.64
C GLU A 130 14.08 -7.13 8.68
N ASP A 131 15.42 -7.19 8.64
CA ASP A 131 16.18 -8.06 9.53
C ASP A 131 16.49 -7.45 10.91
N TYR A 132 16.98 -8.30 11.81
CA TYR A 132 17.29 -7.92 13.19
C TYR A 132 18.37 -6.84 13.26
N ASP A 133 19.34 -6.86 12.35
CA ASP A 133 20.51 -5.98 12.39
C ASP A 133 20.11 -4.57 11.93
N TYR A 134 19.31 -4.47 10.87
CA TYR A 134 18.69 -3.23 10.42
C TYR A 134 17.84 -2.58 11.53
N TYR A 135 16.97 -3.37 12.18
CA TYR A 135 16.14 -2.87 13.27
C TYR A 135 16.96 -2.47 14.50
N THR A 136 17.98 -3.25 14.86
CA THR A 136 18.85 -2.95 16.01
C THR A 136 19.60 -1.64 15.79
N ASN A 137 20.12 -1.41 14.58
CA ASN A 137 20.71 -0.13 14.21
C ASN A 137 19.71 1.02 14.35
N CYS A 138 18.49 0.88 13.82
CA CYS A 138 17.45 1.91 13.99
C CYS A 138 17.07 2.14 15.46
N ARG A 139 16.89 1.08 16.26
CA ARG A 139 16.52 1.17 17.67
C ARG A 139 17.58 1.86 18.52
N LEU A 140 18.86 1.66 18.21
CA LEU A 140 19.98 2.25 18.95
C LEU A 140 20.41 3.61 18.39
N ARG A 141 20.02 3.95 17.16
CA ARG A 141 20.34 5.23 16.53
C ARG A 141 19.63 6.40 17.19
N HIS A 142 20.36 7.50 17.33
CA HIS A 142 19.80 8.78 17.72
C HIS A 142 18.80 9.25 16.67
N ARG A 143 17.60 9.65 17.09
CA ARG A 143 16.61 10.18 16.14
C ARG A 143 17.11 11.44 15.47
N ASN A 144 16.57 11.75 14.30
CA ASN A 144 16.80 13.06 13.69
C ASN A 144 16.07 14.15 14.49
N MET A 145 16.86 15.07 15.06
CA MET A 145 16.37 16.19 15.86
C MET A 145 15.93 17.39 15.02
N GLY A 146 16.12 17.34 13.69
CA GLY A 146 15.58 18.29 12.72
C GLY A 146 14.09 18.10 12.43
N LEU A 147 13.48 17.01 12.92
CA LEU A 147 12.10 16.66 12.62
C LEU A 147 11.09 17.36 13.53
N PHE A 148 9.96 17.73 12.93
CA PHE A 148 8.81 18.24 13.67
C PHE A 148 8.22 17.18 14.62
N THR A 149 8.00 17.59 15.86
CA THR A 149 7.37 16.81 16.94
C THR A 149 6.12 17.46 17.50
N GLY A 150 5.79 18.67 17.04
CA GLY A 150 4.68 19.44 17.58
C GLY A 150 4.92 19.86 19.03
N ASP A 151 3.91 19.64 19.86
CA ASP A 151 3.88 19.92 21.30
C ASP A 151 4.12 18.68 22.17
N LEU A 152 4.63 17.59 21.58
CA LEU A 152 4.91 16.36 22.31
C LEU A 152 6.19 16.49 23.16
N ASN A 153 6.11 16.07 24.43
CA ASN A 153 7.27 15.96 25.30
C ASN A 153 7.95 14.58 25.19
N PHE A 154 9.02 14.51 24.41
CA PHE A 154 9.81 13.29 24.23
C PHE A 154 10.60 12.88 25.48
N GLY A 155 10.88 13.79 26.42
CA GLY A 155 11.71 13.51 27.58
C GLY A 155 13.07 12.93 27.17
N ARG A 156 13.40 11.74 27.68
CA ARG A 156 14.65 11.04 27.34
C ARG A 156 14.56 10.15 26.09
N ARG A 157 13.45 10.20 25.35
CA ARG A 157 13.21 9.36 24.17
C ARG A 157 13.88 9.98 22.95
N ASN A 158 15.14 9.62 22.73
CA ASN A 158 16.00 10.17 21.69
C ASN A 158 16.40 9.14 20.63
N ARG A 159 15.65 8.03 20.49
CA ARG A 159 15.95 6.95 19.54
C ARG A 159 15.12 7.08 18.27
N ALA A 160 15.63 6.63 17.12
CA ALA A 160 14.92 6.69 15.84
C ALA A 160 13.64 5.81 15.80
N ILE A 161 13.40 4.96 16.79
CA ILE A 161 12.09 4.32 16.96
C ILE A 161 11.03 5.28 17.54
N SER A 162 11.43 6.34 18.24
CA SER A 162 10.55 7.32 18.86
C SER A 162 10.30 8.49 17.91
N THR A 163 9.13 8.49 17.29
CA THR A 163 8.73 9.48 16.28
C THR A 163 7.54 10.32 16.76
N ARG A 164 7.13 11.31 15.97
CA ARG A 164 5.94 12.12 16.27
C ARG A 164 4.68 11.26 16.32
N LEU A 165 4.48 10.32 15.39
CA LEU A 165 3.29 9.47 15.39
C LEU A 165 3.35 8.39 16.47
N ASP A 166 4.55 7.95 16.86
CA ASP A 166 4.76 6.95 17.91
C ASP A 166 5.91 7.32 18.85
N MET A 167 5.61 8.20 19.80
CA MET A 167 6.58 8.70 20.76
C MET A 167 7.18 7.58 21.63
N ASN A 168 6.44 6.49 21.87
CA ASN A 168 6.91 5.39 22.72
C ASN A 168 7.78 4.39 21.98
N GLY A 169 7.93 4.52 20.65
CA GLY A 169 8.68 3.59 19.83
C GLY A 169 8.18 2.16 19.95
N ARG A 170 6.86 1.99 19.82
CA ARG A 170 6.24 0.67 19.80
C ARG A 170 6.80 -0.12 18.63
N ARG A 171 7.09 -1.39 18.89
CA ARG A 171 7.70 -2.30 17.92
C ARG A 171 6.66 -3.02 17.07
N TYR A 172 6.92 -3.07 15.78
CA TYR A 172 6.15 -3.80 14.78
C TYR A 172 7.12 -4.62 13.94
N GLY A 173 7.19 -5.94 14.19
CA GLY A 173 8.27 -6.76 13.64
C GLY A 173 9.64 -6.12 13.89
N TYR A 174 10.36 -5.87 12.79
CA TYR A 174 11.65 -5.18 12.73
C TYR A 174 11.58 -3.90 11.89
N GLU A 175 10.41 -3.30 11.78
CA GLU A 175 10.25 -2.00 11.12
C GLU A 175 10.94 -0.87 11.88
N CYS A 176 11.64 0.00 11.15
CA CYS A 176 12.16 1.26 11.67
C CYS A 176 11.09 2.37 11.56
N ASN A 177 10.59 2.87 12.69
CA ASN A 177 9.50 3.86 12.69
C ASN A 177 9.85 5.16 11.94
N GLU A 178 11.07 5.68 12.11
CA GLU A 178 11.51 6.90 11.43
C GLU A 178 11.66 6.68 9.91
N GLU A 179 12.13 5.52 9.46
CA GLU A 179 12.21 5.22 8.02
C GLU A 179 10.81 5.07 7.38
N ARG A 180 9.86 4.47 8.11
CA ARG A 180 8.46 4.42 7.66
C ARG A 180 7.92 5.82 7.42
N GLU A 181 8.08 6.70 8.41
CA GLU A 181 7.38 7.99 8.48
C GLU A 181 7.97 9.08 7.61
N TYR A 182 9.25 9.00 7.26
CA TYR A 182 9.93 10.08 6.54
C TYR A 182 10.54 9.57 5.23
N TYR A 183 10.26 10.29 4.15
CA TYR A 183 10.72 9.96 2.80
C TYR A 183 11.14 11.22 2.02
N PRO A 184 12.25 11.17 1.26
CA PRO A 184 13.30 10.14 1.26
C PRO A 184 14.00 10.01 2.60
N TYR A 185 14.40 8.78 2.96
CA TYR A 185 15.05 8.54 4.24
C TYR A 185 16.53 8.95 4.20
N TRP A 186 17.04 9.58 5.26
CA TRP A 186 18.40 10.15 5.31
C TRP A 186 19.48 9.16 5.77
N HIS A 187 19.12 7.91 6.03
CA HIS A 187 20.06 6.83 6.35
C HIS A 187 19.85 5.64 5.42
N PRO A 188 20.82 4.71 5.35
CA PRO A 188 20.69 3.54 4.51
C PRO A 188 19.38 2.79 4.80
N THR A 189 18.65 2.50 3.74
CA THR A 189 17.40 1.74 3.78
C THR A 189 17.50 0.59 2.78
N PRO A 190 16.94 -0.59 3.06
CA PRO A 190 16.92 -1.69 2.09
C PRO A 190 15.81 -1.53 1.03
N TRP A 191 14.95 -0.52 1.19
CA TRP A 191 13.81 -0.25 0.31
C TRP A 191 14.24 0.51 -0.94
N LYS A 192 13.97 -0.11 -2.09
CA LYS A 192 14.18 0.45 -3.43
C LYS A 192 12.91 1.14 -3.91
N ASP A 193 13.04 2.34 -4.44
CA ASP A 193 11.90 3.16 -4.85
C ASP A 193 11.45 2.82 -6.28
N ILE A 194 10.13 2.67 -6.48
CA ILE A 194 9.51 2.40 -7.77
C ILE A 194 8.91 3.70 -8.33
N ALA A 195 8.02 4.31 -7.54
CA ALA A 195 7.29 5.50 -7.94
C ALA A 195 6.83 6.34 -6.75
N VAL A 196 6.70 7.64 -6.99
CA VAL A 196 6.10 8.64 -6.10
C VAL A 196 4.95 9.29 -6.86
N LEU A 197 3.72 9.00 -6.45
CA LEU A 197 2.50 9.61 -6.99
C LEU A 197 2.07 10.69 -6.01
N THR A 198 2.20 11.96 -6.39
CA THR A 198 2.09 13.09 -5.45
C THR A 198 1.19 14.21 -5.99
N ASP A 199 0.62 15.00 -5.10
CA ASP A 199 -0.05 16.26 -5.45
C ASP A 199 0.95 17.39 -5.70
N ARG A 200 2.18 17.24 -5.18
CA ARG A 200 3.26 18.21 -5.20
C ARG A 200 4.28 17.85 -6.27
N THR A 201 3.88 17.89 -7.53
CA THR A 201 4.78 17.59 -8.65
C THR A 201 5.96 18.56 -8.74
N ASP A 202 5.87 19.74 -8.12
CA ASP A 202 7.00 20.67 -7.92
C ASP A 202 8.15 20.05 -7.10
N LYS A 203 7.90 18.98 -6.35
CA LYS A 203 8.90 18.25 -5.55
C LYS A 203 9.47 17.02 -6.27
N CYS A 204 9.06 16.75 -7.51
CA CYS A 204 9.54 15.56 -8.24
C CYS A 204 11.05 15.52 -8.44
N ASP A 205 11.68 16.66 -8.76
CA ASP A 205 13.14 16.74 -8.89
C ASP A 205 13.83 16.42 -7.57
N TYR A 206 13.26 16.86 -6.45
CA TYR A 206 13.77 16.54 -5.13
C TYR A 206 13.70 15.04 -4.85
N TYR A 207 12.57 14.38 -5.12
CA TYR A 207 12.44 12.94 -4.92
C TYR A 207 13.40 12.14 -5.81
N ALA A 208 13.51 12.51 -7.08
CA ALA A 208 14.40 11.84 -8.03
C ALA A 208 15.87 11.94 -7.60
N GLN A 209 16.31 13.11 -7.13
CA GLN A 209 17.71 13.35 -6.71
C GLN A 209 18.04 12.81 -5.32
N ASN A 210 17.03 12.67 -4.45
CA ASN A 210 17.23 12.28 -3.06
C ASN A 210 16.74 10.88 -2.74
N SER A 211 16.33 10.07 -3.71
CA SER A 211 16.07 8.64 -3.50
C SER A 211 17.37 7.86 -3.18
N GLU A 212 17.28 6.83 -2.33
CA GLU A 212 18.39 5.89 -2.08
C GLU A 212 18.82 5.13 -3.35
N ASN A 213 17.94 5.11 -4.37
CA ASN A 213 18.23 4.51 -5.67
C ASN A 213 19.49 5.11 -6.30
N VAL A 214 19.65 6.43 -6.19
CA VAL A 214 20.72 7.21 -6.85
C VAL A 214 21.64 7.96 -5.87
N LYS A 215 21.21 8.15 -4.61
CA LYS A 215 21.97 8.90 -3.60
C LYS A 215 22.24 8.02 -2.38
N GLY A 216 23.52 7.68 -2.17
CA GLY A 216 23.95 6.94 -0.99
C GLY A 216 23.87 7.75 0.31
N ARG A 217 24.02 7.08 1.46
CA ARG A 217 23.86 7.70 2.79
C ARG A 217 25.02 7.46 3.73
N GLY A 218 25.33 8.50 4.51
CA GLY A 218 26.19 8.38 5.65
C GLY A 218 25.51 7.68 6.83
N TYR A 219 26.27 6.88 7.57
CA TYR A 219 25.85 6.33 8.85
C TYR A 219 27.05 6.12 9.77
N CYS A 220 26.79 6.13 11.08
CA CYS A 220 27.81 5.80 12.05
C CYS A 220 27.90 4.29 12.24
N LYS A 221 29.02 3.69 11.84
CA LYS A 221 29.31 2.29 12.04
C LYS A 221 29.98 2.09 13.40
N ILE A 222 29.40 1.20 14.19
CA ILE A 222 29.93 0.74 15.48
C ILE A 222 30.14 -0.77 15.38
N SER A 223 31.14 -1.35 16.05
CA SER A 223 31.39 -2.78 15.89
C SER A 223 30.22 -3.61 16.41
N GLU A 224 29.94 -4.71 15.72
CA GLU A 224 28.85 -5.61 16.09
C GLU A 224 29.03 -6.20 17.49
N THR A 225 30.27 -6.43 17.91
CA THR A 225 30.59 -6.95 19.25
C THR A 225 30.10 -5.97 20.31
N LEU A 226 30.39 -4.68 20.15
CA LEU A 226 29.93 -3.65 21.07
C LEU A 226 28.40 -3.53 21.09
N ILE A 227 27.76 -3.56 19.92
CA ILE A 227 26.29 -3.56 19.81
C ILE A 227 25.69 -4.75 20.58
N LYS A 228 26.28 -5.95 20.42
CA LYS A 228 25.81 -7.18 21.08
C LYS A 228 26.01 -7.15 22.60
N GLU A 229 27.18 -6.73 23.07
CA GLU A 229 27.53 -6.75 24.50
C GLU A 229 26.89 -5.61 25.30
N GLN A 230 26.64 -4.47 24.67
CA GLN A 230 26.15 -3.25 25.32
C GLN A 230 24.80 -2.78 24.77
N ASP A 231 23.99 -3.74 24.29
CA ASP A 231 22.64 -3.47 23.81
C ASP A 231 21.82 -2.67 24.83
N GLY A 232 21.19 -1.58 24.36
CA GLY A 232 20.39 -0.67 25.15
C GLY A 232 21.19 0.36 25.97
N LYS A 233 22.52 0.22 26.08
CA LYS A 233 23.39 1.19 26.78
C LYS A 233 24.06 2.18 25.84
N ILE A 234 24.31 1.79 24.59
CA ILE A 234 24.93 2.66 23.58
C ILE A 234 23.88 3.50 22.86
N VAL A 235 24.30 4.66 22.34
CA VAL A 235 23.55 5.49 21.39
C VAL A 235 24.38 5.66 20.15
N ILE A 236 23.89 5.15 19.02
CA ILE A 236 24.58 5.27 17.73
C ILE A 236 24.31 6.69 17.20
N PRO A 237 25.33 7.53 17.00
CA PRO A 237 25.15 8.85 16.39
C PRO A 237 24.54 8.77 14.99
N ASN A 238 23.82 9.82 14.61
CA ASN A 238 23.14 9.90 13.31
C ASN A 238 23.78 10.91 12.34
N ASN A 239 24.89 11.54 12.74
CA ASN A 239 25.65 12.50 11.95
C ASN A 239 27.16 12.22 12.09
N GLU A 240 27.94 12.74 11.15
CA GLU A 240 29.39 12.54 11.04
C GLU A 240 30.14 13.06 12.26
N GLU A 241 29.89 14.31 12.64
CA GLU A 241 30.58 14.99 13.73
C GLU A 241 30.48 14.22 15.06
N ASP A 242 29.26 13.78 15.42
CA ASP A 242 29.05 13.01 16.64
C ASP A 242 29.60 11.58 16.53
N CYS A 243 29.61 11.00 15.33
CA CYS A 243 30.19 9.68 15.10
C CYS A 243 31.70 9.68 15.34
N GLU A 244 32.42 10.67 14.83
CA GLU A 244 33.87 10.79 15.00
C GLU A 244 34.27 11.04 16.46
N LYS A 245 33.40 11.72 17.21
CA LYS A 245 33.55 11.95 18.66
C LYS A 245 33.15 10.75 19.51
N PHE A 246 32.38 9.79 18.96
CA PHE A 246 31.89 8.64 19.71
C PHE A 246 33.03 7.83 20.32
N ARG A 247 32.97 7.59 21.63
CA ARG A 247 33.87 6.69 22.36
C ARG A 247 33.05 5.80 23.28
N PHE A 248 33.39 4.51 23.35
CA PHE A 248 32.82 3.60 24.33
C PHE A 248 33.91 2.78 25.08
N PRO A 249 33.92 2.77 26.43
CA PRO A 249 33.12 3.60 27.33
C PRO A 249 33.32 5.09 27.09
N GLU A 250 32.32 5.91 27.44
CA GLU A 250 32.34 7.36 27.22
C GLU A 250 33.60 7.98 27.86
N ASN A 251 34.21 8.95 27.17
CA ASN A 251 35.45 9.64 27.60
C ASN A 251 36.70 8.75 27.73
N ASN A 252 36.69 7.50 27.28
CA ASN A 252 37.90 6.69 27.19
C ASN A 252 38.61 6.94 25.83
N PRO A 253 39.83 7.52 25.81
CA PRO A 253 40.58 7.77 24.57
C PRO A 253 40.91 6.51 23.77
N ASP A 254 41.10 5.40 24.49
CA ASP A 254 41.39 4.06 23.96
C ASP A 254 40.12 3.20 23.82
N GLY A 255 38.95 3.79 24.09
CA GLY A 255 37.66 3.15 23.88
C GLY A 255 37.36 2.91 22.41
N GLU A 256 36.40 2.03 22.15
CA GLU A 256 35.92 1.75 20.80
C GLU A 256 35.35 3.03 20.17
N LYS A 257 35.69 3.26 18.90
CA LYS A 257 35.35 4.49 18.16
C LYS A 257 34.26 4.20 17.14
N GLY A 258 33.41 5.20 16.91
CA GLY A 258 32.52 5.20 15.75
C GLY A 258 33.33 5.49 14.48
N GLU A 259 32.93 4.88 13.38
CA GLU A 259 33.46 5.15 12.04
C GLU A 259 32.30 5.71 11.19
N TRP A 260 32.44 6.94 10.68
CA TRP A 260 31.46 7.46 9.74
C TRP A 260 31.69 6.82 8.37
N VAL A 261 30.66 6.16 7.84
CA VAL A 261 30.73 5.40 6.59
C VAL A 261 29.68 5.91 5.62
N GLN A 262 30.10 6.14 4.38
CA GLN A 262 29.21 6.44 3.27
C GLN A 262 28.77 5.13 2.59
N ALA A 263 27.55 4.69 2.83
CA ALA A 263 26.94 3.59 2.08
C ALA A 263 26.67 4.02 0.63
N PRO A 264 26.90 3.13 -0.36
CA PRO A 264 26.54 3.43 -1.74
C PRO A 264 25.02 3.51 -1.91
N SER A 265 24.56 4.22 -2.94
CA SER A 265 23.19 4.12 -3.42
C SER A 265 22.89 2.71 -3.91
N HIS A 266 21.62 2.37 -4.16
CA HIS A 266 21.28 1.09 -4.80
C HIS A 266 21.81 0.97 -6.24
N GLY A 267 22.15 2.08 -6.90
CA GLY A 267 22.70 2.07 -8.25
C GLY A 267 21.67 1.66 -9.30
N ILE A 268 20.41 2.04 -9.07
CA ILE A 268 19.28 1.82 -9.98
C ILE A 268 18.66 3.16 -10.37
N GLU A 269 17.74 3.14 -11.32
CA GLU A 269 17.05 4.35 -11.77
C GLU A 269 16.31 5.05 -10.62
N ALA A 270 16.28 6.39 -10.66
CA ALA A 270 15.46 7.17 -9.75
C ALA A 270 13.98 6.78 -9.87
N PRO A 271 13.17 6.92 -8.80
CA PRO A 271 11.75 6.60 -8.88
C PRO A 271 11.04 7.50 -9.88
N VAL A 272 10.05 6.93 -10.57
CA VAL A 272 9.12 7.72 -11.37
C VAL A 272 8.35 8.65 -10.45
N CYS A 273 8.41 9.97 -10.68
CA CYS A 273 7.57 10.91 -9.96
C CYS A 273 6.55 11.53 -10.91
N GLN A 274 5.26 11.42 -10.56
CA GLN A 274 4.17 11.95 -11.36
C GLN A 274 3.00 12.36 -10.48
N GLN A 275 2.04 13.09 -11.07
CA GLN A 275 0.84 13.50 -10.36
C GLN A 275 0.04 12.26 -9.91
N ALA A 276 -0.47 12.27 -8.68
CA ALA A 276 -1.39 11.26 -8.23
C ALA A 276 -2.73 11.33 -8.97
N GLU A 277 -3.35 10.17 -9.23
CA GLU A 277 -4.72 10.14 -9.73
C GLU A 277 -5.66 10.73 -8.67
N TYR A 278 -6.72 11.44 -9.11
CA TYR A 278 -7.76 11.90 -8.21
C TYR A 278 -8.43 10.71 -7.52
N SER A 279 -8.58 10.81 -6.21
CA SER A 279 -9.34 9.84 -5.41
C SER A 279 -10.28 10.54 -4.45
N ARG A 280 -11.52 10.03 -4.36
CA ARG A 280 -12.57 10.63 -3.54
C ARG A 280 -12.47 10.19 -2.07
N ASP A 281 -12.56 11.17 -1.16
CA ASP A 281 -12.62 10.93 0.29
C ASP A 281 -13.73 9.95 0.70
N ASN A 282 -13.41 9.03 1.59
CA ASN A 282 -14.31 8.06 2.23
C ASN A 282 -15.06 7.15 1.26
N HIS A 283 -14.53 6.97 0.04
CA HIS A 283 -15.09 6.07 -0.98
C HIS A 283 -14.06 5.03 -1.43
N ASN A 284 -13.17 4.61 -0.51
CA ASN A 284 -12.08 3.67 -0.75
C ASN A 284 -11.20 4.05 -1.96
N GLY A 285 -11.10 5.35 -2.24
CA GLY A 285 -10.23 5.88 -3.27
C GLY A 285 -10.74 5.62 -4.68
N ASN A 286 -12.06 5.46 -4.88
CA ASN A 286 -12.63 5.38 -6.22
C ASN A 286 -12.10 6.53 -7.09
N GLY A 287 -11.37 6.17 -8.14
CA GLY A 287 -10.85 7.12 -9.12
C GLY A 287 -11.95 7.65 -10.04
N VAL A 288 -11.56 8.52 -10.97
CA VAL A 288 -12.48 9.22 -11.91
C VAL A 288 -13.42 8.26 -12.67
N ASP A 289 -12.96 7.03 -12.95
CA ASP A 289 -13.73 6.02 -13.70
C ASP A 289 -14.51 5.03 -12.82
N GLY A 290 -14.55 5.24 -11.49
CA GLY A 290 -15.11 4.27 -10.55
C GLY A 290 -14.27 2.98 -10.44
N LYS A 291 -13.00 3.05 -10.86
CA LYS A 291 -12.03 1.96 -10.76
C LYS A 291 -11.11 2.19 -9.56
N THR A 292 -10.55 1.09 -9.06
CA THR A 292 -9.50 1.07 -8.05
C THR A 292 -8.27 1.85 -8.55
N MET A 293 -7.59 2.55 -7.63
CA MET A 293 -6.34 3.23 -7.90
C MET A 293 -5.28 2.23 -8.35
N ARG A 294 -4.47 2.61 -9.34
CA ARG A 294 -3.53 1.68 -9.96
C ARG A 294 -2.25 2.32 -10.48
N TYR A 295 -1.20 1.52 -10.55
CA TYR A 295 0.07 1.87 -11.18
C TYR A 295 0.66 0.64 -11.88
N ASN A 296 1.09 0.78 -13.13
CA ASN A 296 1.74 -0.31 -13.85
C ASN A 296 3.23 -0.31 -13.56
N TRP A 297 3.70 -1.30 -12.79
CA TRP A 297 5.10 -1.48 -12.46
C TRP A 297 5.76 -2.51 -13.40
N THR A 298 6.84 -2.12 -14.06
CA THR A 298 7.71 -3.07 -14.78
C THR A 298 8.63 -3.78 -13.80
N ILE A 299 8.53 -5.10 -13.75
CA ILE A 299 9.30 -5.94 -12.85
C ILE A 299 10.79 -5.87 -13.23
N PRO A 300 11.68 -5.58 -12.27
CA PRO A 300 13.11 -5.41 -12.54
C PRO A 300 13.79 -6.63 -13.19
N GLU A 301 14.85 -6.35 -13.95
CA GLU A 301 15.66 -7.33 -14.70
C GLU A 301 16.72 -8.02 -13.81
N PHE A 302 16.33 -8.56 -12.66
CA PHE A 302 17.18 -9.41 -11.83
C PHE A 302 16.40 -10.59 -11.26
N GLN A 303 17.08 -11.63 -10.79
CA GLN A 303 16.43 -12.81 -10.18
C GLN A 303 16.56 -12.76 -8.67
N HIS A 304 15.46 -13.06 -7.96
CA HIS A 304 15.49 -13.24 -6.52
C HIS A 304 14.23 -13.99 -6.05
N GLU A 305 14.33 -14.95 -5.13
CA GLU A 305 13.16 -15.76 -4.72
C GLU A 305 12.32 -15.13 -3.60
N LYS A 306 12.84 -14.08 -2.96
CA LYS A 306 12.19 -13.43 -1.80
C LYS A 306 12.20 -11.92 -1.91
N CYS A 307 11.09 -11.38 -2.39
CA CYS A 307 10.85 -9.95 -2.52
C CYS A 307 9.50 -9.58 -1.90
N ILE A 308 9.35 -8.32 -1.51
CA ILE A 308 8.09 -7.74 -1.03
C ILE A 308 7.87 -6.37 -1.65
N LEU A 309 6.61 -6.02 -1.84
CA LEU A 309 6.17 -4.69 -2.24
C LEU A 309 5.64 -3.96 -1.00
N ARG A 310 5.97 -2.68 -0.88
CA ARG A 310 5.41 -1.75 0.11
C ARG A 310 4.75 -0.59 -0.61
N ILE A 311 3.58 -0.22 -0.12
CA ILE A 311 2.92 1.04 -0.45
C ILE A 311 2.88 1.90 0.81
N ARG A 312 3.31 3.16 0.71
CA ARG A 312 3.14 4.17 1.75
C ARG A 312 2.21 5.26 1.25
N TYR A 313 1.41 5.79 2.16
CA TYR A 313 0.48 6.87 1.90
C TYR A 313 0.64 7.92 2.97
N ASN A 314 1.30 9.01 2.58
CA ASN A 314 1.51 10.17 3.41
C ASN A 314 0.38 11.14 3.10
N VAL A 315 -0.32 11.59 4.13
CA VAL A 315 -1.47 12.50 3.99
C VAL A 315 -1.33 13.62 4.98
N THR A 316 -1.48 14.85 4.51
CA THR A 316 -1.54 16.06 5.33
C THR A 316 -2.75 16.89 4.90
N SER A 317 -3.19 17.80 5.77
CA SER A 317 -4.19 18.82 5.43
C SER A 317 -3.49 20.09 4.94
N ASP A 318 -4.19 20.92 4.16
CA ASP A 318 -3.62 22.15 3.57
C ASP A 318 -3.27 23.23 4.59
N ASP A 319 -3.85 23.18 5.78
CA ASP A 319 -3.50 24.06 6.90
C ASP A 319 -2.15 23.69 7.55
N PHE A 320 -1.45 22.67 7.04
CA PHE A 320 -0.12 22.26 7.47
C PHE A 320 0.81 21.98 6.28
N ASP A 321 1.82 22.82 6.12
CA ASP A 321 2.89 22.56 5.16
C ASP A 321 3.90 21.57 5.74
N GLY A 322 3.81 20.32 5.32
CA GLY A 322 4.72 19.25 5.72
C GLY A 322 6.16 19.43 5.24
N TRP A 323 6.41 20.28 4.25
CA TRP A 323 7.76 20.55 3.71
C TRP A 323 8.48 21.66 4.45
N GLU A 324 7.76 22.69 4.88
CA GLU A 324 8.33 23.85 5.58
C GLU A 324 8.28 23.69 7.11
N THR A 325 7.61 22.65 7.62
CA THR A 325 7.54 22.39 9.07
C THR A 325 8.68 21.49 9.54
N THR A 326 9.58 22.05 10.37
CA THR A 326 10.74 21.35 10.92
C THR A 326 10.73 21.35 12.45
N SER A 327 11.82 20.92 13.09
CA SER A 327 11.97 21.05 14.54
C SER A 327 11.98 22.50 15.04
N GLU A 328 12.26 23.47 14.17
CA GLU A 328 12.15 24.90 14.49
C GLU A 328 10.71 25.33 14.79
N ASN A 329 9.71 24.56 14.35
CA ASN A 329 8.30 24.82 14.64
C ASN A 329 7.81 24.07 15.89
N ASN A 330 8.67 23.33 16.59
CA ASN A 330 8.26 22.63 17.80
C ASN A 330 7.90 23.59 18.93
N ALA A 331 7.07 23.10 19.86
CA ALA A 331 6.83 23.79 21.13
C ALA A 331 8.15 24.00 21.88
N VAL A 332 8.24 25.12 22.62
CA VAL A 332 9.43 25.42 23.41
C VAL A 332 9.56 24.39 24.53
N ALA A 333 10.77 23.87 24.74
CA ALA A 333 11.04 22.89 25.79
C ALA A 333 10.59 23.42 27.17
N GLY A 334 9.78 22.63 27.87
CA GLY A 334 9.18 23.02 29.16
C GLY A 334 7.90 23.87 29.05
N LYS A 335 7.49 24.26 27.85
CA LYS A 335 6.30 25.07 27.54
C LYS A 335 5.40 24.37 26.51
N PHE A 336 5.23 23.06 26.63
CA PHE A 336 4.44 22.26 25.69
C PHE A 336 2.96 22.70 25.62
N ASP A 337 2.43 23.24 26.72
CA ASP A 337 1.07 23.78 26.77
C ASP A 337 0.88 25.06 25.93
N GLU A 338 1.95 25.73 25.50
CA GLU A 338 1.91 26.86 24.57
C GLU A 338 1.74 26.41 23.11
N GLY A 339 1.76 25.11 22.84
CA GLY A 339 1.59 24.54 21.48
C GLY A 339 2.82 24.67 20.60
N ALA A 340 2.71 24.10 19.40
CA ALA A 340 3.72 24.18 18.36
C ALA A 340 3.71 25.56 17.68
N ARG A 341 4.89 26.01 17.23
CA ARG A 341 5.14 27.27 16.53
C ARG A 341 4.93 27.14 15.01
N VAL A 342 3.91 26.39 14.61
CA VAL A 342 3.48 26.34 13.21
C VAL A 342 2.64 27.60 12.93
N PRO A 343 2.92 28.37 11.86
CA PRO A 343 2.26 29.64 11.59
C PRO A 343 0.84 29.47 11.00
N VAL A 344 0.00 28.62 11.62
CA VAL A 344 -1.39 28.35 11.17
C VAL A 344 -2.22 29.64 11.14
N TYR A 345 -1.93 30.60 12.01
CA TYR A 345 -2.63 31.88 12.06
C TYR A 345 -2.49 32.71 10.77
N GLU A 346 -1.38 32.59 10.05
CA GLU A 346 -1.15 33.31 8.79
C GLU A 346 -2.10 32.79 7.71
N ASN A 347 -2.22 31.47 7.60
CA ASN A 347 -3.13 30.81 6.66
C ASN A 347 -4.61 31.09 6.97
N LEU A 348 -4.93 31.35 8.24
CA LEU A 348 -6.28 31.73 8.68
C LEU A 348 -6.58 33.23 8.54
N GLY A 349 -5.63 34.03 8.05
CA GLY A 349 -5.81 35.46 7.78
C GLY A 349 -5.75 36.36 9.02
N TRP A 350 -5.12 35.92 10.12
CA TRP A 350 -4.94 36.77 11.29
C TRP A 350 -3.84 37.81 11.05
N GLU A 351 -4.13 39.08 11.32
CA GLU A 351 -3.17 40.18 11.19
C GLU A 351 -2.06 40.14 12.27
N SER A 352 -2.37 39.55 13.42
CA SER A 352 -1.50 39.49 14.60
C SER A 352 -1.45 38.08 15.16
N ARG A 353 -0.23 37.57 15.34
CA ARG A 353 0.00 36.30 16.04
C ARG A 353 -0.55 36.35 17.47
N CYS A 354 -0.42 37.48 18.15
CA CYS A 354 -0.91 37.62 19.53
C CYS A 354 -2.43 37.43 19.58
N ASP A 355 -3.18 38.04 18.66
CA ASP A 355 -4.64 37.98 18.63
C ASP A 355 -5.15 36.57 18.36
N ALA A 356 -4.47 35.85 17.44
CA ALA A 356 -4.75 34.46 17.17
C ALA A 356 -4.48 33.59 18.41
N PHE A 357 -3.35 33.81 19.08
CA PHE A 357 -2.94 33.05 20.26
C PHE A 357 -3.85 33.30 21.47
N ASP A 358 -4.27 34.55 21.70
CA ASP A 358 -5.23 34.92 22.76
C ASP A 358 -6.57 34.19 22.60
N ARG A 359 -6.93 33.87 21.35
CA ARG A 359 -8.15 33.13 21.00
C ARG A 359 -7.91 31.64 20.77
N SER A 360 -6.72 31.14 21.07
CA SER A 360 -6.25 29.76 20.90
C SER A 360 -6.21 29.22 19.46
N TYR A 361 -6.10 30.09 18.45
CA TYR A 361 -5.93 29.72 17.04
C TYR A 361 -4.46 29.43 16.72
N TYR A 362 -3.93 28.39 17.35
CA TYR A 362 -2.57 27.91 17.12
C TYR A 362 -2.50 26.39 17.21
N MET A 363 -1.41 25.82 16.71
CA MET A 363 -1.25 24.38 16.57
C MET A 363 -0.94 23.71 17.92
N LYS A 364 -1.97 23.20 18.59
CA LYS A 364 -1.85 22.49 19.89
C LYS A 364 -2.72 21.24 19.89
N ASN A 365 -2.39 20.27 20.73
CA ASN A 365 -3.24 19.11 20.97
C ASN A 365 -4.54 19.54 21.69
N LEU A 366 -5.68 19.22 21.08
CA LEU A 366 -7.03 19.50 21.55
C LEU A 366 -7.25 20.97 21.98
N PRO A 367 -7.01 21.95 21.09
CA PRO A 367 -7.09 23.36 21.45
C PRO A 367 -8.55 23.75 21.74
N GLN A 368 -8.72 24.70 22.67
CA GLN A 368 -10.01 25.29 23.02
C GLN A 368 -10.09 26.70 22.44
N VAL A 369 -10.67 26.81 21.25
CA VAL A 369 -10.74 28.06 20.47
C VAL A 369 -11.87 28.97 20.95
N GLN A 370 -11.57 30.26 21.08
CA GLN A 370 -12.55 31.30 21.37
C GLN A 370 -13.10 31.88 20.07
N VAL A 371 -14.24 31.36 19.62
CA VAL A 371 -14.87 31.76 18.35
C VAL A 371 -15.56 33.13 18.45
N PHE A 372 -16.08 33.48 19.63
CA PHE A 372 -16.81 34.72 19.85
C PHE A 372 -16.02 35.65 20.78
N GLU A 373 -15.66 36.82 20.28
CA GLU A 373 -14.90 37.82 21.05
C GLU A 373 -15.67 38.26 22.31
N GLY A 374 -16.98 38.53 22.17
CA GLY A 374 -17.84 38.94 23.28
C GLY A 374 -18.23 37.83 24.28
N LEU A 375 -17.80 36.58 24.06
CA LEU A 375 -18.09 35.44 24.94
C LEU A 375 -16.78 34.70 25.31
N PRO A 376 -15.88 35.32 26.11
CA PRO A 376 -14.56 34.76 26.39
C PRO A 376 -14.58 33.41 27.13
N ASP A 377 -15.64 33.16 27.90
CA ASP A 377 -15.83 31.89 28.61
C ASP A 377 -16.35 30.76 27.70
N LEU A 378 -16.88 31.08 26.51
CA LEU A 378 -17.40 30.10 25.57
C LEU A 378 -16.31 29.67 24.57
N LYS A 379 -15.62 28.57 24.89
CA LYS A 379 -14.59 27.97 24.03
C LYS A 379 -15.07 26.65 23.43
N LEU A 380 -14.77 26.44 22.15
CA LEU A 380 -15.04 25.17 21.45
C LEU A 380 -13.76 24.33 21.40
N GLN A 381 -13.87 23.05 21.76
CA GLN A 381 -12.74 22.13 21.67
C GLN A 381 -12.64 21.53 20.28
N LEU A 382 -11.49 21.71 19.62
CA LEU A 382 -11.21 21.05 18.35
C LEU A 382 -10.63 19.65 18.60
N ALA A 383 -11.03 18.68 17.77
CA ALA A 383 -10.50 17.31 17.80
C ALA A 383 -9.15 17.18 17.05
N ILE A 384 -8.31 18.21 17.12
CA ILE A 384 -7.01 18.26 16.47
C ILE A 384 -5.97 17.63 17.40
N ARG A 385 -5.09 16.81 16.83
CA ARG A 385 -3.89 16.34 17.53
C ARG A 385 -2.67 16.62 16.67
N THR A 386 -1.68 17.30 17.23
CA THR A 386 -0.40 17.63 16.58
C THR A 386 0.37 16.39 16.12
N ASN A 387 0.15 15.27 16.80
CA ASN A 387 0.71 13.98 16.46
C ASN A 387 -0.14 13.16 15.48
N GLN A 388 -1.25 13.73 14.98
CA GLN A 388 -2.09 13.15 13.93
C GLN A 388 -2.25 14.12 12.73
N PHE A 389 -1.71 15.34 12.84
CA PHE A 389 -1.59 16.28 11.73
C PHE A 389 -0.49 15.81 10.79
N GLY A 390 -0.85 15.34 9.60
CA GLY A 390 0.08 14.56 8.79
C GLY A 390 0.20 13.13 9.31
N ARG A 391 -0.19 12.13 8.53
CA ARG A 391 -0.08 10.71 8.87
C ARG A 391 0.57 9.93 7.75
N VAL A 392 1.23 8.82 8.14
CA VAL A 392 1.77 7.84 7.22
C VAL A 392 1.07 6.51 7.45
N PHE A 393 0.43 6.02 6.41
CA PHE A 393 -0.18 4.69 6.37
C PHE A 393 0.63 3.80 5.45
N GLN A 394 0.53 2.49 5.64
CA GLN A 394 1.17 1.56 4.72
C GLN A 394 0.45 0.22 4.65
N ASP A 395 0.71 -0.49 3.57
CA ASP A 395 0.49 -1.92 3.47
C ASP A 395 1.69 -2.57 2.75
N ARG A 396 1.83 -3.88 2.91
CA ARG A 396 2.90 -4.65 2.28
C ARG A 396 2.36 -5.94 1.73
N SER A 397 2.82 -6.34 0.55
CA SER A 397 2.47 -7.63 -0.03
C SER A 397 3.00 -8.79 0.82
N PHE A 398 2.51 -9.99 0.54
CA PHE A 398 3.23 -11.21 0.86
C PHE A 398 4.53 -11.33 0.04
N SER A 399 5.40 -12.25 0.44
CA SER A 399 6.62 -12.54 -0.30
C SER A 399 6.31 -13.10 -1.70
N PHE A 400 7.05 -12.61 -2.69
CA PHE A 400 7.01 -13.08 -4.08
C PHE A 400 8.41 -13.27 -4.64
N ALA A 401 8.55 -14.08 -5.68
CA ALA A 401 9.80 -14.24 -6.41
C ALA A 401 9.83 -13.38 -7.68
N ILE A 402 11.03 -12.98 -8.12
CA ILE A 402 11.28 -12.46 -9.46
C ILE A 402 12.11 -13.51 -10.20
N ARG A 403 11.58 -14.01 -11.32
CA ARG A 403 12.15 -15.12 -12.07
C ARG A 403 12.54 -14.74 -13.50
N PRO A 404 13.52 -15.43 -14.09
CA PRO A 404 13.94 -15.18 -15.46
C PRO A 404 12.77 -15.28 -16.44
N ARG A 405 12.79 -14.40 -17.44
CA ARG A 405 11.91 -14.52 -18.61
C ARG A 405 12.14 -15.87 -19.30
N PRO A 406 11.09 -16.65 -19.64
CA PRO A 406 11.25 -17.89 -20.38
C PRO A 406 11.91 -17.65 -21.75
N ALA A 407 12.83 -18.53 -22.14
CA ALA A 407 13.65 -18.36 -23.35
C ALA A 407 12.85 -18.42 -24.66
N ASP A 408 11.64 -18.99 -24.62
CA ASP A 408 10.69 -19.10 -25.72
C ASP A 408 9.79 -17.86 -25.88
N VAL A 409 9.82 -16.93 -24.91
CA VAL A 409 9.14 -15.63 -25.03
C VAL A 409 10.12 -14.60 -25.59
N PRO A 410 9.82 -13.98 -26.75
CA PRO A 410 10.72 -12.97 -27.34
C PRO A 410 11.04 -11.83 -26.38
N ALA A 411 12.30 -11.37 -26.39
CA ALA A 411 12.76 -10.26 -25.55
C ALA A 411 12.01 -8.95 -25.81
N ALA A 412 11.59 -8.71 -27.07
CA ALA A 412 10.84 -7.52 -27.47
C ALA A 412 9.33 -7.59 -27.14
N ALA A 413 8.78 -8.77 -26.86
CA ALA A 413 7.37 -8.90 -26.51
C ALA A 413 7.12 -8.34 -25.11
N LYS A 414 5.95 -7.76 -24.83
CA LYS A 414 5.57 -7.40 -23.45
C LYS A 414 4.91 -8.61 -22.77
N ILE A 415 5.12 -8.76 -21.46
CA ILE A 415 4.37 -9.73 -20.65
C ILE A 415 3.51 -8.93 -19.67
N HIS A 416 2.20 -9.15 -19.67
CA HIS A 416 1.28 -8.52 -18.72
C HIS A 416 0.80 -9.53 -17.67
N ASN A 417 0.84 -9.19 -16.39
CA ASN A 417 0.37 -10.10 -15.35
C ASN A 417 -1.15 -10.07 -15.23
N LEU A 418 -1.79 -11.25 -15.25
CA LEU A 418 -3.20 -11.46 -14.97
C LEU A 418 -3.33 -12.29 -13.69
N ASN A 419 -3.73 -11.63 -12.61
CA ASN A 419 -3.83 -12.21 -11.28
C ASN A 419 -5.28 -12.23 -10.76
N VAL A 420 -5.44 -12.69 -9.51
CA VAL A 420 -6.68 -12.59 -8.74
C VAL A 420 -6.44 -11.83 -7.44
N ARG A 421 -7.16 -10.72 -7.24
CA ARG A 421 -7.28 -10.02 -5.95
C ARG A 421 -8.48 -10.55 -5.18
N GLY A 422 -8.60 -10.15 -3.91
CA GLY A 422 -9.79 -10.45 -3.10
C GLY A 422 -9.68 -11.66 -2.17
N LYS A 423 -10.69 -11.86 -1.33
CA LYS A 423 -10.86 -13.02 -0.44
C LYS A 423 -12.31 -13.53 -0.42
N ARG A 424 -12.52 -14.71 0.16
CA ARG A 424 -13.83 -15.37 0.26
C ARG A 424 -14.77 -14.58 1.16
N GLY A 425 -15.94 -14.25 0.66
CA GLY A 425 -17.03 -13.63 1.40
C GLY A 425 -17.93 -12.83 0.48
N ASN A 426 -18.97 -12.23 1.06
CA ASN A 426 -19.67 -11.10 0.44
C ASN A 426 -18.99 -9.76 0.77
N ILE A 427 -19.40 -8.66 0.13
CA ILE A 427 -18.84 -7.32 0.34
C ILE A 427 -18.71 -6.91 1.83
N VAL A 428 -19.69 -7.24 2.68
CA VAL A 428 -19.64 -6.90 4.12
C VAL A 428 -18.66 -7.80 4.89
N GLN A 429 -18.50 -9.04 4.45
CA GLN A 429 -17.61 -10.02 5.09
C GLN A 429 -16.14 -9.78 4.73
N THR A 430 -15.87 -9.28 3.53
CA THR A 430 -14.51 -9.04 3.04
C THR A 430 -14.00 -7.64 3.38
N TYR A 431 -14.90 -6.67 3.57
CA TYR A 431 -14.57 -5.28 3.90
C TYR A 431 -13.56 -5.15 5.06
N PRO A 432 -12.52 -4.31 4.94
CA PRO A 432 -12.26 -3.33 3.87
C PRO A 432 -11.47 -3.89 2.66
N SER A 433 -11.15 -5.19 2.65
CA SER A 433 -10.69 -5.86 1.43
C SER A 433 -11.84 -6.03 0.43
N THR A 434 -11.54 -6.51 -0.77
CA THR A 434 -12.56 -6.82 -1.79
C THR A 434 -12.92 -8.30 -1.81
N GLU A 435 -14.06 -8.60 -2.44
CA GLU A 435 -14.38 -9.94 -2.95
C GLU A 435 -13.41 -10.34 -4.07
N TYR A 436 -13.43 -11.62 -4.47
CA TYR A 436 -12.59 -12.09 -5.57
C TYR A 436 -12.86 -11.37 -6.85
N ASP A 437 -11.77 -10.97 -7.51
CA ASP A 437 -11.84 -10.32 -8.80
C ASP A 437 -10.56 -10.57 -9.60
N PHE A 438 -10.67 -10.53 -10.93
CA PHE A 438 -9.49 -10.57 -11.80
C PHE A 438 -8.81 -9.21 -11.80
N VAL A 439 -7.48 -9.20 -11.82
CA VAL A 439 -6.69 -7.97 -11.89
C VAL A 439 -5.58 -8.11 -12.94
N PRO A 440 -5.55 -7.23 -13.97
CA PRO A 440 -6.58 -6.21 -14.26
C PRO A 440 -7.92 -6.83 -14.70
N ASN A 441 -9.04 -6.16 -14.37
CA ASN A 441 -10.35 -6.51 -14.92
C ASN A 441 -10.45 -6.28 -16.43
N ASP A 442 -9.74 -5.24 -16.90
CA ASP A 442 -9.63 -4.86 -18.31
C ASP A 442 -8.16 -5.01 -18.72
N LEU A 443 -7.79 -6.19 -19.20
CA LEU A 443 -6.44 -6.45 -19.69
C LEU A 443 -6.33 -6.00 -21.16
N VAL A 444 -5.35 -5.17 -21.49
CA VAL A 444 -5.12 -4.68 -22.86
C VAL A 444 -3.81 -5.25 -23.39
N LEU A 445 -3.88 -5.90 -24.54
CA LEU A 445 -2.77 -6.61 -25.19
C LEU A 445 -2.65 -6.20 -26.66
N ASN A 446 -1.41 -6.13 -27.16
CA ASN A 446 -1.14 -6.28 -28.59
C ASN A 446 -1.12 -7.78 -28.98
N VAL A 447 -1.43 -8.13 -30.22
CA VAL A 447 -1.32 -9.52 -30.74
C VAL A 447 0.07 -10.15 -30.58
N ASN A 448 1.12 -9.33 -30.42
CA ASN A 448 2.49 -9.76 -30.17
C ASN A 448 2.86 -9.85 -28.69
N ASP A 449 1.97 -9.40 -27.80
CA ASP A 449 2.19 -9.48 -26.36
C ASP A 449 1.92 -10.89 -25.84
N TYR A 450 2.41 -11.12 -24.62
CA TYR A 450 2.12 -12.27 -23.79
C TYR A 450 1.44 -11.79 -22.51
N TYR A 451 0.76 -12.70 -21.84
CA TYR A 451 0.23 -12.45 -20.51
C TYR A 451 0.43 -13.66 -19.62
N HIS A 452 0.82 -13.42 -18.38
CA HIS A 452 1.14 -14.45 -17.40
C HIS A 452 -0.05 -14.62 -16.47
N VAL A 453 -0.68 -15.80 -16.55
CA VAL A 453 -1.87 -16.13 -15.76
C VAL A 453 -1.46 -16.94 -14.53
N GLN A 454 -1.66 -16.36 -13.35
CA GLN A 454 -1.41 -17.04 -12.08
C GLN A 454 -2.30 -16.49 -10.97
N TRP A 455 -2.53 -17.27 -9.92
CA TRP A 455 -3.17 -16.78 -8.71
C TRP A 455 -2.94 -17.69 -7.53
N THR A 456 -3.18 -17.14 -6.35
CA THR A 456 -3.29 -17.89 -5.11
C THR A 456 -4.73 -17.89 -4.60
N GLY A 457 -5.11 -18.98 -3.97
CA GLY A 457 -6.25 -19.10 -3.10
C GLY A 457 -5.78 -19.31 -1.66
N SER A 458 -6.67 -19.84 -0.82
CA SER A 458 -6.45 -20.11 0.58
C SER A 458 -7.35 -21.28 1.04
N ASN A 459 -7.03 -21.84 2.20
CA ASN A 459 -7.83 -22.86 2.89
C ASN A 459 -8.24 -22.40 4.29
N SER A 460 -7.97 -21.14 4.63
CA SER A 460 -8.02 -20.59 5.98
C SER A 460 -9.01 -19.43 6.09
N ASN A 461 -10.00 -19.34 5.20
CA ASN A 461 -11.06 -18.34 5.34
C ASN A 461 -12.05 -18.75 6.44
N ASN A 462 -12.85 -17.80 6.92
CA ASN A 462 -13.93 -18.09 7.85
C ASN A 462 -14.97 -19.03 7.22
N ASN A 463 -15.33 -20.13 7.90
CA ASN A 463 -16.34 -21.07 7.40
C ASN A 463 -17.74 -20.43 7.24
N GLY A 464 -18.02 -19.33 7.93
CA GLY A 464 -19.25 -18.55 7.78
C GLY A 464 -19.22 -17.54 6.61
N ASN A 465 -18.10 -17.41 5.89
CA ASN A 465 -18.03 -16.53 4.73
C ASN A 465 -18.73 -17.15 3.53
N ALA A 466 -19.54 -16.33 2.85
CA ALA A 466 -20.23 -16.71 1.63
C ALA A 466 -19.25 -17.07 0.52
N GLY A 467 -19.57 -18.10 -0.26
CA GLY A 467 -18.75 -18.60 -1.35
C GLY A 467 -19.23 -19.98 -1.82
N GLN A 468 -18.74 -20.44 -2.96
CA GLN A 468 -19.01 -21.79 -3.47
C GLN A 468 -17.85 -22.74 -3.16
N GLY A 469 -18.12 -24.03 -3.28
CA GLY A 469 -17.20 -25.12 -2.91
C GLY A 469 -17.10 -25.32 -1.41
N GLN A 470 -16.08 -26.06 -1.00
CA GLN A 470 -15.79 -26.38 0.39
C GLN A 470 -15.68 -25.11 1.26
N ALA A 471 -16.31 -25.17 2.43
CA ALA A 471 -16.30 -24.07 3.39
C ALA A 471 -14.87 -23.72 3.81
N GLY A 472 -14.56 -22.42 3.87
CA GLY A 472 -13.22 -21.92 4.24
C GLY A 472 -12.18 -21.96 3.12
N SER A 473 -12.42 -22.68 2.02
CA SER A 473 -11.51 -22.71 0.86
C SER A 473 -11.95 -21.77 -0.26
N ASP A 474 -10.96 -21.31 -1.01
CA ASP A 474 -11.12 -20.47 -2.19
C ASP A 474 -10.20 -20.91 -3.30
N ARG A 475 -10.79 -21.02 -4.49
CA ARG A 475 -10.08 -21.25 -5.74
C ARG A 475 -10.65 -20.32 -6.79
N SER A 476 -9.87 -20.10 -7.83
CA SER A 476 -10.32 -19.42 -9.04
C SER A 476 -10.04 -20.33 -10.24
N ASN A 477 -10.79 -20.10 -11.31
CA ASN A 477 -10.57 -20.63 -12.65
C ASN A 477 -10.99 -19.56 -13.65
N LEU A 478 -10.74 -19.81 -14.94
CA LEU A 478 -11.11 -18.90 -16.02
C LEU A 478 -11.80 -19.69 -17.13
N VAL A 479 -13.02 -19.29 -17.46
CA VAL A 479 -13.78 -19.78 -18.62
C VAL A 479 -14.38 -18.61 -19.38
N PHE A 480 -14.50 -18.71 -20.70
CA PHE A 480 -15.09 -17.64 -21.51
C PHE A 480 -16.61 -17.64 -21.42
N LEU A 481 -17.18 -16.44 -21.33
CA LEU A 481 -18.62 -16.21 -21.20
C LEU A 481 -19.34 -16.50 -22.51
N HIS A 482 -20.60 -16.93 -22.45
CA HIS A 482 -21.45 -17.08 -23.62
C HIS A 482 -21.65 -15.75 -24.35
N GLU A 483 -21.90 -15.80 -25.67
CA GLU A 483 -22.26 -14.64 -26.46
C GLU A 483 -23.56 -13.98 -25.96
N GLN A 484 -23.74 -12.71 -26.36
CA GLN A 484 -24.92 -11.93 -26.01
C GLN A 484 -26.16 -12.52 -26.69
N VAL A 485 -27.12 -12.99 -25.88
CA VAL A 485 -28.41 -13.53 -26.38
C VAL A 485 -29.59 -12.58 -26.20
N TYR A 486 -29.40 -11.47 -25.47
CA TYR A 486 -30.44 -10.46 -25.21
C TYR A 486 -30.11 -9.14 -25.92
N PRO A 487 -31.12 -8.43 -26.46
CA PRO A 487 -30.90 -7.14 -27.14
C PRO A 487 -30.43 -6.03 -26.19
N GLU A 488 -30.83 -6.05 -24.92
CA GLU A 488 -30.42 -5.10 -23.90
C GLU A 488 -29.05 -5.44 -23.29
N GLY A 489 -28.38 -4.44 -22.69
CA GLY A 489 -27.15 -4.67 -21.94
C GLY A 489 -25.90 -4.84 -22.80
N SER A 490 -25.87 -4.32 -24.03
CA SER A 490 -24.62 -4.23 -24.80
C SER A 490 -23.67 -3.24 -24.12
N GLY A 491 -22.80 -3.76 -23.24
CA GLY A 491 -21.62 -3.05 -22.80
C GLY A 491 -20.70 -2.70 -23.97
N TYR A 492 -19.71 -1.85 -23.70
CA TYR A 492 -18.72 -1.39 -24.67
C TYR A 492 -18.21 -2.51 -25.60
N SER A 493 -18.34 -2.29 -26.91
CA SER A 493 -17.73 -3.09 -27.97
C SER A 493 -16.37 -2.51 -28.36
N GLY A 494 -15.31 -3.29 -28.20
CA GLY A 494 -14.01 -2.97 -28.79
C GLY A 494 -13.95 -3.37 -30.27
N PRO A 495 -12.86 -3.02 -30.98
CA PRO A 495 -12.65 -3.44 -32.37
C PRO A 495 -12.50 -4.96 -32.49
N GLY A 496 -12.81 -5.50 -33.68
CA GLY A 496 -12.60 -6.90 -34.00
C GLY A 496 -13.73 -7.83 -33.53
N ILE A 497 -13.38 -9.09 -33.24
CA ILE A 497 -14.35 -10.10 -32.80
C ILE A 497 -14.81 -9.85 -31.36
N LYS A 498 -16.03 -10.26 -31.04
CA LYS A 498 -16.55 -10.23 -29.67
C LYS A 498 -16.77 -11.66 -29.19
N VAL A 499 -16.00 -12.09 -28.21
CA VAL A 499 -16.12 -13.39 -27.55
C VAL A 499 -16.73 -13.15 -26.18
N GLY A 500 -17.94 -13.64 -25.98
CA GLY A 500 -18.69 -13.51 -24.73
C GLY A 500 -19.25 -12.11 -24.45
N GLN A 501 -20.02 -11.98 -23.36
CA GLN A 501 -20.58 -10.72 -22.88
C GLN A 501 -20.84 -10.74 -21.36
N TYR A 502 -20.63 -9.60 -20.66
CA TYR A 502 -20.70 -9.51 -19.19
C TYR A 502 -22.07 -9.74 -18.54
N GLY A 503 -23.17 -9.49 -19.25
CA GLY A 503 -24.52 -9.81 -18.80
C GLY A 503 -24.83 -11.31 -18.80
N MET A 504 -23.97 -12.15 -19.38
CA MET A 504 -24.09 -13.60 -19.30
C MET A 504 -23.49 -14.14 -18.00
N ASN A 505 -24.06 -15.25 -17.51
CA ASN A 505 -23.53 -16.02 -16.37
C ASN A 505 -23.27 -17.50 -16.72
N TYR A 506 -23.46 -17.85 -17.99
CA TYR A 506 -23.15 -19.16 -18.53
C TYR A 506 -21.88 -19.07 -19.38
N PRO A 507 -20.98 -20.07 -19.29
CA PRO A 507 -19.86 -20.16 -20.22
C PRO A 507 -20.35 -20.57 -21.62
N MET A 508 -19.56 -20.23 -22.64
CA MET A 508 -19.72 -20.81 -23.98
C MET A 508 -19.20 -22.25 -24.04
N ASN A 509 -19.51 -22.97 -25.11
CA ASN A 509 -18.87 -24.25 -25.35
C ASN A 509 -17.40 -24.03 -25.75
N ALA A 510 -16.46 -24.72 -25.10
CA ALA A 510 -15.03 -24.58 -25.37
C ALA A 510 -14.67 -24.87 -26.85
N THR A 511 -15.44 -25.69 -27.56
CA THR A 511 -15.20 -25.95 -28.98
C THR A 511 -15.39 -24.73 -29.88
N GLU A 512 -16.16 -23.73 -29.43
CA GLU A 512 -16.35 -22.45 -30.14
C GLU A 512 -15.07 -21.60 -30.15
N LEU A 513 -14.14 -21.86 -29.23
CA LEU A 513 -12.85 -21.18 -29.13
C LEU A 513 -11.73 -21.92 -29.88
N ASN A 514 -12.06 -23.05 -30.52
CA ASN A 514 -11.10 -23.83 -31.27
C ASN A 514 -10.52 -22.98 -32.42
N GLY A 515 -9.19 -22.91 -32.49
CA GLY A 515 -8.48 -22.03 -33.44
C GLY A 515 -8.18 -20.63 -32.92
N ILE A 516 -8.76 -20.22 -31.79
CA ILE A 516 -8.36 -19.00 -31.04
C ILE A 516 -7.43 -19.40 -29.89
N PHE A 517 -7.85 -20.38 -29.11
CA PHE A 517 -7.07 -20.98 -28.03
C PHE A 517 -6.95 -22.48 -28.28
N ASP A 518 -5.82 -23.07 -27.90
CA ASP A 518 -5.69 -24.52 -27.90
C ASP A 518 -6.50 -25.13 -26.74
N MET A 519 -7.01 -26.35 -26.96
CA MET A 519 -7.87 -27.02 -25.98
C MET A 519 -7.16 -27.32 -24.66
N GLN A 520 -5.84 -27.51 -24.67
CA GLN A 520 -5.07 -27.79 -23.46
C GLN A 520 -5.01 -26.55 -22.57
N THR A 521 -4.76 -25.38 -23.13
CA THR A 521 -4.82 -24.09 -22.43
C THR A 521 -6.20 -23.85 -21.82
N LEU A 522 -7.27 -24.07 -22.60
CA LEU A 522 -8.65 -23.92 -22.10
C LEU A 522 -8.95 -24.88 -20.94
N GLN A 523 -8.48 -26.13 -21.02
CA GLN A 523 -8.62 -27.11 -19.94
C GLN A 523 -7.81 -26.72 -18.70
N SER A 524 -6.58 -26.24 -18.87
CA SER A 524 -5.74 -25.78 -17.76
C SER A 524 -6.35 -24.60 -17.03
N LEU A 525 -6.91 -23.62 -17.76
CA LEU A 525 -7.61 -22.48 -17.18
C LEU A 525 -8.91 -22.86 -16.46
N ALA A 526 -9.67 -23.82 -17.01
CA ALA A 526 -10.95 -24.23 -16.45
C ALA A 526 -10.81 -25.13 -15.20
N PHE A 527 -9.79 -25.99 -15.19
CA PHE A 527 -9.62 -27.06 -14.18
C PHE A 527 -8.32 -26.95 -13.38
N ASN A 528 -7.55 -25.87 -13.51
CA ASN A 528 -6.29 -25.66 -12.81
C ASN A 528 -5.25 -26.78 -13.03
N MET A 529 -5.12 -27.26 -14.28
CA MET A 529 -4.12 -28.27 -14.68
C MET A 529 -2.75 -27.61 -14.98
N PRO A 530 -1.61 -28.32 -14.88
CA PRO A 530 -1.44 -29.74 -14.54
C PRO A 530 -1.34 -30.01 -13.03
N ASN A 531 -1.48 -28.97 -12.19
CA ASN A 531 -1.33 -29.08 -10.74
C ASN A 531 -2.42 -29.96 -10.07
N GLN A 532 -3.36 -30.49 -10.86
CA GLN A 532 -4.43 -31.38 -10.45
C GLN A 532 -4.48 -32.66 -11.31
N LEU A 533 -4.42 -33.82 -10.65
CA LEU A 533 -4.46 -35.14 -11.30
C LEU A 533 -5.87 -35.77 -11.33
N GLY A 534 -6.85 -35.23 -10.58
CA GLY A 534 -8.22 -35.76 -10.46
C GLY A 534 -9.00 -35.10 -9.32
N GLY A 535 -9.99 -35.79 -8.73
CA GLY A 535 -10.74 -35.28 -7.56
C GLY A 535 -12.04 -34.57 -7.91
N GLU A 536 -12.71 -34.02 -6.90
CA GLU A 536 -13.93 -33.24 -7.08
C GLU A 536 -13.61 -31.83 -7.61
N MET A 537 -13.83 -31.67 -8.90
CA MET A 537 -13.53 -30.48 -9.69
C MET A 537 -14.76 -29.68 -10.11
N SER A 538 -15.98 -30.12 -9.77
CA SER A 538 -17.20 -29.35 -10.06
C SER A 538 -17.17 -27.94 -9.46
N LEU A 539 -16.54 -27.81 -8.29
CA LEU A 539 -16.28 -26.55 -7.58
C LEU A 539 -14.79 -26.36 -7.26
N LEU A 540 -13.89 -27.15 -7.88
CA LEU A 540 -12.43 -27.10 -7.67
C LEU A 540 -12.02 -27.37 -6.21
N ASP A 541 -12.75 -28.22 -5.49
CA ASP A 541 -12.53 -28.42 -4.05
C ASP A 541 -11.21 -29.14 -3.77
N ASP A 542 -10.81 -30.05 -4.65
CA ASP A 542 -9.54 -30.77 -4.54
C ASP A 542 -8.36 -30.04 -5.20
N ALA A 543 -8.57 -28.88 -5.84
CA ALA A 543 -7.48 -28.12 -6.46
C ALA A 543 -6.51 -27.54 -5.40
N GLY A 544 -5.24 -27.39 -5.74
CA GLY A 544 -4.26 -26.65 -4.93
C GLY A 544 -4.58 -25.15 -4.84
N THR A 545 -4.04 -24.45 -3.82
CA THR A 545 -4.24 -23.00 -3.67
C THR A 545 -3.51 -22.20 -4.73
N TYR A 546 -2.39 -22.69 -5.27
CA TYR A 546 -1.60 -21.99 -6.27
C TYR A 546 -1.87 -22.55 -7.67
N PHE A 547 -2.13 -21.65 -8.61
CA PHE A 547 -2.22 -21.95 -10.03
C PHE A 547 -1.28 -21.04 -10.81
N ASP A 548 -0.64 -21.63 -11.82
CA ASP A 548 0.25 -20.95 -12.75
C ASP A 548 0.20 -21.67 -14.09
N LEU A 549 -0.16 -20.92 -15.13
CA LEU A 549 -0.17 -21.41 -16.51
C LEU A 549 1.16 -21.15 -17.24
N GLY A 550 1.99 -20.25 -16.70
CA GLY A 550 3.07 -19.60 -17.45
C GLY A 550 2.55 -18.49 -18.37
N PRO A 551 3.47 -17.78 -19.07
CA PRO A 551 3.10 -16.76 -20.03
C PRO A 551 2.51 -17.39 -21.30
N ILE A 552 1.34 -16.93 -21.70
CA ILE A 552 0.68 -17.34 -22.94
C ILE A 552 0.61 -16.16 -23.91
N LYS A 553 0.77 -16.45 -25.21
CA LYS A 553 0.72 -15.41 -26.24
C LYS A 553 -0.71 -14.88 -26.37
N ALA A 554 -0.85 -13.58 -26.62
CA ALA A 554 -2.14 -12.97 -26.92
C ALA A 554 -2.82 -13.68 -28.12
N PRO A 555 -4.16 -13.81 -28.11
CA PRO A 555 -4.91 -14.29 -29.26
C PRO A 555 -4.52 -13.55 -30.53
N GLN A 556 -4.46 -14.24 -31.67
CA GLN A 556 -4.10 -13.60 -32.94
C GLN A 556 -5.29 -12.89 -33.59
N SER A 557 -6.51 -13.16 -33.12
CA SER A 557 -7.69 -12.41 -33.55
C SER A 557 -7.82 -11.13 -32.71
N VAL A 558 -7.86 -9.97 -33.38
CA VAL A 558 -8.21 -8.70 -32.74
C VAL A 558 -9.64 -8.80 -32.23
N GLY A 559 -9.89 -8.38 -31.00
CA GLY A 559 -11.20 -8.56 -30.39
C GLY A 559 -11.26 -8.27 -28.89
N VAL A 560 -12.46 -8.48 -28.35
CA VAL A 560 -12.72 -8.44 -26.90
C VAL A 560 -13.17 -9.81 -26.43
N TYR A 561 -12.49 -10.34 -25.42
CA TYR A 561 -12.72 -11.66 -24.87
C TYR A 561 -13.18 -11.57 -23.42
N HIS A 562 -14.43 -11.92 -23.16
CA HIS A 562 -15.02 -11.86 -21.82
C HIS A 562 -14.95 -13.24 -21.16
N TYR A 563 -14.57 -13.25 -19.88
CA TYR A 563 -14.40 -14.47 -19.10
C TYR A 563 -14.91 -14.29 -17.67
N MET A 564 -15.14 -15.41 -17.01
CA MET A 564 -15.58 -15.49 -15.63
C MET A 564 -14.89 -16.63 -14.88
N CYS A 565 -14.92 -16.56 -13.55
CA CYS A 565 -14.65 -17.70 -12.70
C CYS A 565 -15.97 -18.42 -12.38
N THR A 566 -16.10 -19.71 -12.70
CA THR A 566 -17.33 -20.48 -12.42
C THR A 566 -17.58 -20.63 -10.93
N ARG A 567 -16.52 -20.78 -10.13
CA ARG A 567 -16.62 -20.93 -8.67
C ARG A 567 -17.03 -19.63 -7.98
N ASN A 568 -16.53 -18.49 -8.46
CA ASN A 568 -16.72 -17.19 -7.82
C ASN A 568 -17.67 -16.26 -8.61
N ASN A 569 -18.58 -16.85 -9.38
CA ASN A 569 -19.69 -16.13 -10.00
C ASN A 569 -21.01 -16.58 -9.38
N ALA A 570 -21.65 -15.68 -8.63
CA ALA A 570 -22.95 -15.87 -8.03
C ALA A 570 -23.75 -14.56 -8.22
N PHE A 571 -24.61 -14.52 -9.24
CA PHE A 571 -25.31 -13.31 -9.72
C PHE A 571 -25.88 -12.39 -8.64
N THR A 572 -26.35 -12.93 -7.51
CA THR A 572 -26.97 -12.13 -6.43
C THR A 572 -25.97 -11.41 -5.53
N ASN A 573 -24.68 -11.77 -5.54
CA ASN A 573 -23.70 -11.19 -4.61
C ASN A 573 -22.22 -11.19 -5.06
N ARG A 574 -21.79 -11.94 -6.08
CA ARG A 574 -20.39 -12.02 -6.54
C ARG A 574 -20.32 -12.15 -8.05
N ASP A 575 -19.42 -11.42 -8.69
CA ASP A 575 -19.29 -11.43 -10.14
C ASP A 575 -17.81 -11.36 -10.57
N GLN A 576 -17.01 -12.41 -10.26
CA GLN A 576 -15.61 -12.47 -10.69
C GLN A 576 -15.55 -12.64 -12.22
N LYS A 577 -15.47 -11.52 -12.92
CA LYS A 577 -15.42 -11.40 -14.38
C LYS A 577 -14.31 -10.47 -14.82
N GLY A 578 -13.79 -10.73 -16.00
CA GLY A 578 -12.79 -9.88 -16.63
C GLY A 578 -12.93 -9.93 -18.15
N ARG A 579 -12.17 -9.07 -18.82
CA ARG A 579 -12.05 -9.10 -20.27
C ARG A 579 -10.65 -8.75 -20.74
N ILE A 580 -10.25 -9.39 -21.82
CA ILE A 580 -9.03 -9.11 -22.56
C ILE A 580 -9.40 -8.35 -23.83
N PHE A 581 -8.76 -7.21 -24.04
CA PHE A 581 -8.77 -6.46 -25.29
C PHE A 581 -7.50 -6.80 -26.05
N VAL A 582 -7.65 -7.32 -27.26
CA VAL A 582 -6.54 -7.60 -28.18
C VAL A 582 -6.60 -6.63 -29.35
N THR A 583 -5.46 -6.00 -29.64
CA THR A 583 -5.31 -4.99 -30.69
C THR A 583 -4.15 -5.35 -31.62
N ASP A 584 -4.21 -4.92 -32.89
CA ASP A 584 -3.14 -5.09 -33.88
C ASP A 584 -2.14 -3.91 -33.91
N LYS A 585 -2.49 -2.81 -33.26
CA LYS A 585 -1.65 -1.61 -33.08
C LYS A 585 -1.14 -1.55 -31.64
N ASP A 586 -0.02 -0.86 -31.41
CA ASP A 586 0.50 -0.59 -30.06
C ASP A 586 -0.36 0.42 -29.25
N GLU A 587 -1.59 0.71 -29.69
CA GLU A 587 -2.48 1.68 -29.08
C GLU A 587 -3.55 0.99 -28.24
N ALA A 588 -3.63 1.35 -26.96
CA ALA A 588 -4.73 0.93 -26.10
C ALA A 588 -6.07 1.37 -26.71
N PRO A 589 -7.15 0.58 -26.59
CA PRO A 589 -8.47 1.04 -27.00
C PRO A 589 -8.76 2.35 -26.26
N ALA A 590 -9.21 3.37 -27.00
CA ALA A 590 -9.54 4.67 -26.43
C ALA A 590 -10.40 4.45 -25.17
N ARG A 591 -9.85 4.84 -24.00
CA ARG A 591 -10.63 4.90 -22.76
C ARG A 591 -11.86 5.76 -23.06
N ARG A 592 -12.94 5.58 -22.30
CA ARG A 592 -13.98 6.63 -22.26
C ARG A 592 -13.25 7.95 -21.99
N ASN A 593 -13.14 8.79 -23.01
CA ASN A 593 -13.23 10.20 -22.76
C ASN A 593 -14.66 10.36 -22.21
N LEU A 594 -14.80 10.24 -20.88
CA LEU A 594 -15.61 11.26 -20.23
C LEU A 594 -14.98 12.55 -20.72
N GLU A 595 -15.82 13.39 -21.33
CA GLU A 595 -15.44 14.55 -22.13
C GLU A 595 -14.15 15.21 -21.64
N PRO A 596 -13.26 15.65 -22.56
CA PRO A 596 -12.08 16.41 -22.14
C PRO A 596 -12.49 17.46 -21.12
N ALA A 597 -11.68 17.63 -20.07
CA ALA A 597 -11.91 18.64 -19.04
C ALA A 597 -12.46 19.90 -19.71
N ALA A 598 -13.66 20.32 -19.28
CA ALA A 598 -14.41 21.44 -19.84
C ALA A 598 -13.44 22.52 -20.33
N SER A 599 -13.58 22.94 -21.58
CA SER A 599 -12.78 24.03 -22.15
C SER A 599 -12.79 25.24 -21.20
N GLU A 600 -11.77 26.10 -21.25
CA GLU A 600 -11.77 27.31 -20.40
C GLU A 600 -13.00 28.18 -20.66
N GLU A 601 -13.60 28.11 -21.85
CA GLU A 601 -14.92 28.67 -22.17
C GLU A 601 -16.04 28.01 -21.34
N GLU A 602 -16.15 26.68 -21.33
CA GLU A 602 -17.18 25.95 -20.58
C GLU A 602 -17.02 26.12 -19.05
N LYS A 603 -15.78 26.16 -18.55
CA LYS A 603 -15.52 26.47 -17.12
C LYS A 603 -15.97 27.89 -16.78
N LYS A 604 -15.83 28.84 -17.70
CA LYS A 604 -16.26 30.23 -17.52
C LYS A 604 -17.78 30.35 -17.53
N GLU A 605 -18.46 29.61 -18.42
CA GLU A 605 -19.93 29.54 -18.44
C GLU A 605 -20.47 28.89 -17.16
N ILE A 606 -19.85 27.82 -16.67
CA ILE A 606 -20.22 27.17 -15.40
C ILE A 606 -20.03 28.13 -14.22
N ARG A 607 -18.93 28.89 -14.16
CA ARG A 607 -18.73 29.93 -13.13
C ARG A 607 -19.79 31.02 -13.18
N GLN A 608 -20.15 31.50 -14.37
CA GLN A 608 -21.21 32.50 -14.55
C GLN A 608 -22.59 31.95 -14.14
N LEU A 609 -22.88 30.70 -14.44
CA LEU A 609 -24.11 30.03 -14.00
C LEU A 609 -24.17 29.86 -12.48
N LEU A 610 -23.04 29.53 -11.85
CA LEU A 610 -22.94 29.42 -10.39
C LEU A 610 -23.08 30.79 -9.69
N GLU A 611 -22.50 31.85 -10.24
CA GLU A 611 -22.69 33.23 -9.74
C GLU A 611 -24.15 33.70 -9.90
N LEU A 612 -24.81 33.32 -11.00
CA LEU A 612 -26.23 33.61 -11.20
C LEU A 612 -27.15 32.85 -10.25
N LEU A 613 -26.76 31.64 -9.84
CA LEU A 613 -27.50 30.83 -8.86
C LEU A 613 -27.27 31.33 -7.43
N GLN A 614 -26.07 31.80 -7.09
CA GLN A 614 -25.76 32.40 -5.79
C GLN A 614 -26.44 33.77 -5.60
N ASN A 615 -26.66 34.53 -6.67
CA ASN A 615 -27.41 35.79 -6.62
C ASN A 615 -28.95 35.61 -6.58
N ARG A 616 -29.44 34.36 -6.56
CA ARG A 616 -30.88 34.03 -6.47
C ARG A 616 -31.28 33.29 -5.18
N SER A 617 -30.37 33.12 -4.22
CA SER A 617 -30.64 32.59 -2.87
C SER A 617 -30.69 33.68 -1.82
#